data_AF-A0A949HXR1-F1
#
_entry.id   AF-A0A949HXR1-F1
#
_cell.length_a   1.000
_cell.length_b   1.000
_cell.length_c   1.000
_cell.angle_alpha   90.00
_cell.angle_beta   90.00
_cell.angle_gamma   90.00
#
_symmetry.space_group_name_H-M   'P 1'
#
loop_
_entity.id
_entity.type
_entity.pdbx_description
1 polymer ?
#
loop_
_entity_poly.entity_id
_entity_poly.type
_entity_poly.pdbx_seq_one_letter_code
_entity_poly.pdbx_strand_id
1 'polypeptide(L)'
;MSSRFDDRRPTIEEEQAYAEARGHFEGQLQQFPANREVVARVERDLAKIALAANIAASQPAGNGFRQNHTEQWHKDVALADNIYLCHRPAGGSPEFAVVEYAPATGTVEIWTQGRSAVEVLRGFVQEQRQSLEDWTDGMTVQVKKFLAEKYPGQDMSRVADSFMRQVAHPASRPSV
;
A
#
# COMPACT_ATOMS: atom_id res chain seq x y z
N MET A 1 -7.32 5.70 -24.40
CA MET A 1 -7.01 7.13 -24.21
C MET A 1 -5.52 7.24 -23.96
N SER A 2 -4.78 7.70 -24.96
CA SER A 2 -3.31 7.78 -24.96
C SER A 2 -2.85 9.01 -24.18
N SER A 3 -2.26 8.83 -23.00
CA SER A 3 -1.49 9.90 -22.36
C SER A 3 -0.06 9.81 -22.89
N ARG A 4 0.16 10.42 -24.05
CA ARG A 4 1.50 10.72 -24.52
C ARG A 4 2.06 11.80 -23.59
N PHE A 5 3.31 11.61 -23.17
CA PHE A 5 4.19 12.74 -22.97
C PHE A 5 4.15 13.56 -24.26
N ASP A 6 3.50 14.72 -24.27
CA ASP A 6 3.58 15.68 -25.38
C ASP A 6 5.01 16.25 -25.44
N ASP A 7 5.86 15.54 -26.20
CA ASP A 7 6.77 15.98 -27.28
C ASP A 7 7.82 17.09 -27.06
N ARG A 8 8.05 17.61 -25.84
CA ARG A 8 9.23 18.46 -25.57
C ARG A 8 10.17 17.86 -24.54
N ARG A 9 11.47 17.85 -24.84
CA ARG A 9 12.52 17.50 -23.86
C ARG A 9 12.37 18.40 -22.63
N PRO A 10 12.44 17.86 -21.40
CA PRO A 10 12.47 18.67 -20.20
C PRO A 10 13.53 19.77 -20.30
N THR A 11 13.22 20.96 -19.78
CA THR A 11 14.24 22.00 -19.63
C THR A 11 15.19 21.63 -18.49
N ILE A 12 16.38 22.25 -18.47
CA ILE A 12 17.33 22.07 -17.37
C ILE A 12 16.69 22.44 -16.03
N GLU A 13 15.86 23.48 -16.01
CA GLU A 13 15.13 23.92 -14.82
C GLU A 13 14.07 22.90 -14.38
N GLU A 14 13.33 22.29 -15.32
CA GLU A 14 12.38 21.22 -15.01
C GLU A 14 13.07 19.95 -14.47
N GLU A 15 14.23 19.58 -15.04
CA GLU A 15 15.04 18.45 -14.55
C GLU A 15 15.57 18.71 -13.14
N GLN A 16 16.04 19.92 -12.88
CA GLN A 16 16.50 20.34 -11.55
C GLN A 16 15.34 20.34 -10.55
N ALA A 17 14.21 20.93 -10.90
CA ALA A 17 13.02 20.98 -10.06
C ALA A 17 12.50 19.57 -9.71
N TYR A 18 12.55 18.66 -10.68
CA TYR A 18 12.22 17.26 -10.46
C TYR A 18 13.19 16.58 -9.48
N ALA A 19 14.50 16.73 -9.67
CA ALA A 19 15.51 16.11 -8.81
C ALA A 19 15.42 16.64 -7.36
N GLU A 20 15.16 17.93 -7.21
CA GLU A 20 14.99 18.57 -5.90
C GLU A 20 13.71 18.14 -5.19
N ALA A 21 12.58 18.05 -5.91
CA ALA A 21 11.34 17.50 -5.35
C ALA A 21 11.54 16.05 -4.90
N ARG A 22 12.26 15.24 -5.69
CA ARG A 22 12.57 13.86 -5.34
C ARG A 22 13.44 13.73 -4.10
N GLY A 23 14.47 14.56 -3.96
CA GLY A 23 15.29 14.58 -2.74
C GLY A 23 14.48 15.05 -1.52
N HIS A 24 13.62 16.06 -1.69
CA HIS A 24 12.80 16.59 -0.61
C HIS A 24 11.78 15.56 -0.08
N PHE A 25 11.19 14.76 -0.98
CA PHE A 25 10.13 13.81 -0.63
C PHE A 25 10.62 12.35 -0.47
N GLU A 26 11.93 12.08 -0.54
CA GLU A 26 12.48 10.72 -0.58
C GLU A 26 11.94 9.80 0.53
N GLY A 27 11.89 10.28 1.78
CA GLY A 27 11.38 9.50 2.91
C GLY A 27 9.89 9.13 2.77
N GLN A 28 9.07 10.05 2.26
CA GLN A 28 7.65 9.80 2.02
C GLN A 28 7.45 8.83 0.85
N LEU A 29 8.33 8.88 -0.16
CA LEU A 29 8.29 7.98 -1.31
C LEU A 29 8.66 6.53 -0.99
N GLN A 30 9.38 6.24 0.09
CA GLN A 30 9.78 4.86 0.43
C GLN A 30 8.61 4.01 0.95
N GLN A 31 7.62 4.61 1.61
CA GLN A 31 6.50 3.88 2.23
C GLN A 31 5.39 3.52 1.22
N PHE A 32 5.28 4.26 0.12
CA PHE A 32 4.18 4.14 -0.83
C PHE A 32 4.25 2.89 -1.74
N PRO A 33 5.41 2.48 -2.30
CA PRO A 33 5.50 1.32 -3.19
C PRO A 33 5.15 0.00 -2.50
N ALA A 34 5.57 -0.18 -1.25
CA ALA A 34 5.36 -1.42 -0.50
C ALA A 34 3.85 -1.72 -0.32
N ASN A 35 3.07 -0.72 0.09
CA ASN A 35 1.62 -0.91 0.29
C ASN A 35 0.89 -1.19 -1.03
N ARG A 36 1.30 -0.55 -2.12
CA ARG A 36 0.69 -0.76 -3.44
C ARG A 36 0.94 -2.15 -4.01
N GLU A 37 2.16 -2.68 -3.86
CA GLU A 37 2.50 -4.03 -4.31
C GLU A 37 1.69 -5.09 -3.55
N VAL A 38 1.50 -4.89 -2.25
CA VAL A 38 0.67 -5.77 -1.40
C VAL A 38 -0.78 -5.78 -1.91
N VAL A 39 -1.37 -4.60 -2.14
CA VAL A 39 -2.74 -4.50 -2.69
C VAL A 39 -2.86 -5.21 -4.03
N ALA A 40 -1.95 -4.93 -4.97
CA ALA A 40 -1.98 -5.54 -6.30
C ALA A 40 -1.81 -7.07 -6.25
N ARG A 41 -0.98 -7.58 -5.34
CA ARG A 41 -0.82 -9.02 -5.10
C ARG A 41 -2.10 -9.64 -4.55
N VAL A 42 -2.70 -9.03 -3.54
CA VAL A 42 -3.94 -9.55 -2.93
C VAL A 42 -5.07 -9.57 -3.96
N GLU A 43 -5.23 -8.51 -4.76
CA GLU A 43 -6.24 -8.47 -5.82
C GLU A 43 -6.04 -9.58 -6.86
N ARG A 44 -4.79 -9.78 -7.32
CA ARG A 44 -4.46 -10.79 -8.34
C ARG A 44 -4.68 -12.21 -7.84
N ASP A 45 -4.28 -12.50 -6.61
CA ASP A 45 -4.25 -13.85 -6.05
C ASP A 45 -5.34 -14.09 -4.99
N LEU A 46 -6.38 -13.24 -4.95
CA LEU A 46 -7.41 -13.22 -3.92
C LEU A 46 -8.00 -14.61 -3.62
N ALA A 47 -8.42 -15.33 -4.66
CA ALA A 47 -9.01 -16.65 -4.51
C ALA A 47 -8.00 -17.68 -3.97
N LYS A 48 -6.72 -17.58 -4.37
CA LYS A 48 -5.66 -18.48 -3.90
C LYS A 48 -5.32 -18.22 -2.44
N ILE A 49 -5.21 -16.95 -2.05
CA ILE A 49 -4.94 -16.54 -0.66
C ILE A 49 -6.10 -16.98 0.23
N ALA A 50 -7.34 -16.71 -0.17
CA ALA A 50 -8.52 -17.12 0.58
C ALA A 50 -8.63 -18.65 0.72
N LEU A 51 -8.34 -19.41 -0.34
CA LEU A 51 -8.31 -20.87 -0.27
C LEU A 51 -7.23 -21.36 0.69
N ALA A 52 -6.02 -20.81 0.63
CA ALA A 52 -4.94 -21.17 1.54
C ALA A 52 -5.30 -20.90 3.00
N ALA A 53 -5.95 -19.77 3.29
CA ALA A 53 -6.42 -19.45 4.63
C ALA A 53 -7.52 -20.40 5.13
N ASN A 54 -8.47 -20.78 4.28
CA ASN A 54 -9.50 -21.76 4.64
C ASN A 54 -8.89 -23.15 4.91
N ILE A 55 -7.89 -23.56 4.12
CA ILE A 55 -7.15 -24.80 4.36
C ILE A 55 -6.42 -24.72 5.71
N ALA A 56 -5.71 -23.63 5.99
CA ALA A 56 -5.02 -23.43 7.26
C ALA A 56 -5.98 -23.46 8.47
N ALA A 57 -7.14 -22.82 8.35
CA ALA A 57 -8.18 -22.81 9.38
C ALA A 57 -8.82 -24.19 9.64
N SER A 58 -8.68 -25.14 8.71
CA SER A 58 -9.16 -26.52 8.87
C SER A 58 -8.13 -27.44 9.55
N GLN A 59 -6.89 -26.98 9.72
CA GLN A 59 -5.80 -27.76 10.31
C GLN A 59 -5.68 -27.48 11.81
N PRO A 60 -5.04 -28.39 12.58
CA PRO A 60 -4.68 -28.11 13.97
C PRO A 60 -3.86 -26.82 14.05
N ALA A 61 -4.29 -25.92 14.91
CA ALA A 61 -3.79 -24.56 14.91
C ALA A 61 -2.30 -24.49 15.31
N GLY A 62 -1.48 -23.86 14.46
CA GLY A 62 -0.04 -23.69 14.64
C GLY A 62 0.35 -22.41 15.39
N ASN A 63 1.56 -21.90 15.13
CA ASN A 63 2.08 -20.67 15.72
C ASN A 63 1.10 -19.49 15.53
N GLY A 64 0.82 -18.78 16.62
CA GLY A 64 -0.08 -17.63 16.66
C GLY A 64 0.40 -16.55 17.62
N PHE A 65 -0.27 -15.42 17.61
CA PHE A 65 -0.05 -14.33 18.57
C PHE A 65 -1.35 -14.07 19.35
N ARG A 66 -1.22 -13.53 20.56
CA ARG A 66 -2.37 -13.22 21.42
C ARG A 66 -2.71 -11.75 21.32
N GLN A 67 -3.99 -11.46 21.18
CA GLN A 67 -4.54 -10.12 21.37
C GLN A 67 -5.12 -10.03 22.78
N ASN A 68 -4.73 -9.00 23.55
CA ASN A 68 -5.29 -8.69 24.87
C ASN A 68 -5.37 -9.87 25.86
N HIS A 69 -4.41 -10.80 25.77
CA HIS A 69 -4.26 -11.97 26.64
C HIS A 69 -5.36 -13.05 26.59
N THR A 70 -6.46 -12.88 25.85
CA THR A 70 -7.61 -13.81 25.90
C THR A 70 -7.84 -14.61 24.63
N GLU A 71 -7.55 -14.06 23.44
CA GLU A 71 -7.86 -14.73 22.16
C GLU A 71 -6.63 -14.82 21.26
N GLN A 72 -6.34 -16.02 20.77
CA GLN A 72 -5.17 -16.32 19.94
C GLN A 72 -5.55 -16.30 18.46
N TRP A 73 -4.85 -15.47 17.69
CA TRP A 73 -4.89 -15.45 16.24
C TRP A 73 -3.78 -16.33 15.68
N HIS A 74 -4.11 -17.19 14.74
CA HIS A 74 -3.16 -18.05 14.04
C HIS A 74 -2.80 -17.43 12.69
N LYS A 75 -1.52 -17.42 12.35
CA LYS A 75 -1.03 -16.86 11.09
C LYS A 75 -1.27 -17.86 9.95
N ASP A 76 -2.01 -17.45 8.92
CA ASP A 76 -2.30 -18.31 7.77
C ASP A 76 -1.45 -17.96 6.55
N VAL A 77 -1.53 -16.70 6.10
CA VAL A 77 -0.86 -16.23 4.89
C VAL A 77 -0.19 -14.89 5.14
N ALA A 78 1.10 -14.79 4.86
CA ALA A 78 1.81 -13.52 4.86
C ALA A 78 1.40 -12.66 3.65
N LEU A 79 0.87 -11.47 3.91
CA LEU A 79 0.47 -10.49 2.90
C LEU A 79 1.62 -9.52 2.60
N ALA A 80 2.33 -9.10 3.64
CA ALA A 80 3.50 -8.22 3.60
C ALA A 80 4.44 -8.50 4.78
N ASP A 81 5.52 -7.72 4.90
CA ASP A 81 6.29 -7.67 6.14
C ASP A 81 5.37 -7.25 7.28
N ASN A 82 5.29 -8.11 8.31
CA ASN A 82 4.43 -7.94 9.50
C ASN A 82 2.90 -7.96 9.27
N ILE A 83 2.40 -8.03 8.04
CA ILE A 83 0.95 -8.11 7.74
C ILE A 83 0.57 -9.53 7.35
N TYR A 84 -0.41 -10.10 8.05
CA TYR A 84 -0.86 -11.47 7.88
C TYR A 84 -2.38 -11.53 7.72
N LEU A 85 -2.85 -12.44 6.87
CA LEU A 85 -4.20 -12.99 7.02
C LEU A 85 -4.13 -14.08 8.09
N CYS A 86 -5.00 -13.95 9.07
CA CYS A 86 -5.06 -14.82 10.25
C CYS A 86 -6.47 -15.38 10.42
N HIS A 87 -6.56 -16.46 11.19
CA HIS A 87 -7.85 -16.95 11.70
C HIS A 87 -7.81 -17.17 13.20
N ARG A 88 -9.00 -17.25 13.79
CA ARG A 88 -9.21 -17.79 15.14
C ARG A 88 -10.47 -18.64 15.18
N PRO A 89 -10.55 -19.63 16.09
CA PRO A 89 -11.79 -20.36 16.34
C PRO A 89 -12.87 -19.44 16.90
N ALA A 90 -14.07 -19.44 16.33
CA ALA A 90 -15.19 -18.62 16.82
C ALA A 90 -16.55 -19.33 16.66
N GLY A 91 -17.00 -20.05 17.68
CA GLY A 91 -18.37 -20.57 17.73
C GLY A 91 -18.76 -21.49 16.57
N GLY A 92 -17.87 -22.44 16.21
CA GLY A 92 -18.15 -23.46 15.19
C GLY A 92 -17.75 -23.11 13.76
N SER A 93 -17.33 -21.87 13.50
CA SER A 93 -16.67 -21.46 12.24
C SER A 93 -15.43 -20.63 12.53
N PRO A 94 -14.43 -20.63 11.63
CA PRO A 94 -13.31 -19.71 11.77
C PRO A 94 -13.79 -18.27 11.57
N GLU A 95 -13.22 -17.36 12.34
CA GLU A 95 -13.22 -15.94 12.04
C GLU A 95 -11.85 -15.58 11.46
N PHE A 96 -11.84 -14.75 10.43
CA PHE A 96 -10.64 -14.30 9.72
C PHE A 96 -10.40 -12.82 9.98
N ALA A 97 -9.13 -12.42 9.96
CA ALA A 97 -8.74 -11.02 10.04
C ALA A 97 -7.43 -10.73 9.30
N VAL A 98 -7.30 -9.51 8.77
CA VAL A 98 -5.99 -8.97 8.40
C VAL A 98 -5.39 -8.30 9.62
N VAL A 99 -4.18 -8.72 9.98
CA VAL A 99 -3.50 -8.31 11.20
C VAL A 99 -2.09 -7.85 10.89
N GLU A 100 -1.75 -6.66 11.39
CA GLU A 100 -0.38 -6.21 11.50
C GLU A 100 0.17 -6.59 12.86
N TYR A 101 1.32 -7.27 12.86
CA TYR A 101 2.01 -7.72 14.06
C TYR A 101 3.42 -7.18 14.10
N ALA A 102 3.69 -6.26 15.02
CA ALA A 102 5.02 -5.70 15.26
C ALA A 102 5.75 -6.53 16.34
N PRO A 103 6.71 -7.41 15.97
CA PRO A 103 7.30 -8.35 16.93
C PRO A 103 8.15 -7.63 17.99
N ALA A 104 8.76 -6.51 17.63
CA ALA A 104 9.64 -5.72 18.51
C ALA A 104 8.88 -5.12 19.71
N THR A 105 7.63 -4.74 19.52
CA THR A 105 6.77 -4.15 20.57
C THR A 105 5.70 -5.12 21.08
N GLY A 106 5.46 -6.22 20.35
CA GLY A 106 4.34 -7.12 20.60
C GLY A 106 2.98 -6.53 20.23
N THR A 107 2.94 -5.39 19.53
CA THR A 107 1.70 -4.72 19.13
C THR A 107 0.98 -5.55 18.07
N VAL A 108 -0.34 -5.67 18.23
CA VAL A 108 -1.24 -6.36 17.32
C VAL A 108 -2.34 -5.37 16.92
N GLU A 109 -2.41 -5.05 15.64
CA GLU A 109 -3.45 -4.19 15.08
C GLU A 109 -4.29 -4.98 14.09
N ILE A 110 -5.60 -5.00 14.30
CA ILE A 110 -6.56 -5.63 13.39
C ILE A 110 -7.09 -4.57 12.45
N TRP A 111 -6.87 -4.77 11.16
CA TRP A 111 -7.29 -3.82 10.13
C TRP A 111 -8.74 -4.11 9.72
N THR A 112 -9.05 -5.38 9.48
CA THR A 112 -10.41 -5.82 9.12
C THR A 112 -10.63 -7.27 9.54
N GLN A 113 -11.88 -7.64 9.83
CA GLN A 113 -12.26 -8.96 10.34
C GLN A 113 -13.65 -9.41 9.85
N GLY A 114 -13.87 -10.72 9.80
CA GLY A 114 -15.15 -11.29 9.37
C GLY A 114 -15.15 -12.81 9.25
N ARG A 115 -16.28 -13.38 8.84
CA ARG A 115 -16.47 -14.84 8.73
C ARG A 115 -16.01 -15.43 7.40
N SER A 116 -15.69 -14.57 6.43
CA SER A 116 -15.26 -14.96 5.09
C SER A 116 -13.88 -14.36 4.79
N ALA A 117 -12.89 -15.22 4.57
CA ALA A 117 -11.55 -14.77 4.16
C ALA A 117 -11.60 -13.91 2.87
N VAL A 118 -12.53 -14.20 1.96
CA VAL A 118 -12.72 -13.40 0.74
C VAL A 118 -13.22 -12.00 1.05
N GLU A 119 -14.22 -11.86 1.92
CA GLU A 119 -14.78 -10.56 2.28
C GLU A 119 -13.77 -9.71 3.07
N VAL A 120 -13.06 -10.36 4.00
CA VAL A 120 -11.96 -9.74 4.76
C VAL A 120 -10.88 -9.20 3.83
N LEU A 121 -10.41 -9.99 2.85
CA LEU A 121 -9.41 -9.54 1.89
C LEU A 121 -9.94 -8.42 0.97
N ARG A 122 -11.22 -8.45 0.57
CA ARG A 122 -11.82 -7.38 -0.24
C ARG A 122 -11.93 -6.08 0.55
N GLY A 123 -12.38 -6.14 1.81
CA GLY A 123 -12.44 -4.97 2.69
C GLY A 123 -11.07 -4.35 2.88
N PHE A 124 -10.06 -5.17 3.19
CA PHE A 124 -8.68 -4.73 3.29
C PHE A 124 -8.20 -4.02 2.02
N VAL A 125 -8.35 -4.66 0.85
CA VAL A 125 -7.94 -4.06 -0.44
C VAL A 125 -8.65 -2.73 -0.68
N GLN A 126 -9.96 -2.65 -0.40
CA GLN A 126 -10.74 -1.44 -0.62
C GLN A 126 -10.24 -0.28 0.26
N GLU A 127 -10.01 -0.53 1.55
CA GLU A 127 -9.47 0.46 2.48
C GLU A 127 -8.05 0.90 2.11
N GLN A 128 -7.21 -0.05 1.68
CA GLN A 128 -5.86 0.28 1.22
C GLN A 128 -5.87 1.10 -0.07
N ARG A 129 -6.79 0.81 -1.00
CA ARG A 129 -6.93 1.61 -2.23
C ARG A 129 -7.34 3.04 -1.91
N GLN A 130 -8.34 3.22 -1.03
CA GLN A 130 -8.73 4.56 -0.60
C GLN A 130 -7.57 5.30 0.07
N SER A 131 -6.85 4.62 0.96
CA SER A 131 -5.68 5.21 1.63
C SER A 131 -4.56 5.60 0.64
N LEU A 132 -4.34 4.79 -0.40
CA LEU A 132 -3.38 5.10 -1.46
C LEU A 132 -3.84 6.27 -2.34
N GLU A 133 -5.15 6.38 -2.62
CA GLU A 133 -5.74 7.50 -3.35
C GLU A 133 -5.61 8.81 -2.54
N ASP A 134 -6.02 8.80 -1.27
CA ASP A 134 -5.92 9.96 -0.38
C ASP A 134 -4.46 10.41 -0.21
N TRP A 135 -3.53 9.46 -0.08
CA TRP A 135 -2.11 9.76 -0.04
C TRP A 135 -1.62 10.38 -1.35
N THR A 136 -2.05 9.86 -2.50
CA THR A 136 -1.64 10.36 -3.83
C THR A 136 -2.12 11.79 -4.02
N ASP A 137 -3.36 12.08 -3.64
CA ASP A 137 -3.93 13.43 -3.72
C ASP A 137 -3.21 14.39 -2.77
N GLY A 138 -2.98 13.98 -1.53
CA GLY A 138 -2.22 14.76 -0.55
C GLY A 138 -0.78 15.04 -0.99
N MET A 139 -0.12 14.06 -1.59
CA MET A 139 1.24 14.21 -2.14
C MET A 139 1.26 15.15 -3.34
N THR A 140 0.27 15.05 -4.23
CA THR A 140 0.14 15.95 -5.39
C THR A 140 0.06 17.41 -4.94
N VAL A 141 -0.72 17.69 -3.90
CA VAL A 141 -0.83 19.03 -3.32
C VAL A 141 0.50 19.50 -2.73
N GLN A 142 1.18 18.64 -1.97
CA GLN A 142 2.48 18.98 -1.37
C GLN A 142 3.57 19.25 -2.41
N VAL A 143 3.66 18.43 -3.46
CA VAL A 143 4.62 18.62 -4.56
C VAL A 143 4.35 19.92 -5.29
N LYS A 144 3.09 20.22 -5.63
CA LYS A 144 2.72 21.48 -6.29
C LYS A 144 3.06 22.68 -5.43
N LYS A 145 2.79 22.61 -4.13
CA LYS A 145 3.14 23.68 -3.18
C LYS A 145 4.65 23.90 -3.09
N PHE A 146 5.43 22.82 -2.91
CA PHE A 146 6.89 22.88 -2.87
C PHE A 146 7.46 23.54 -4.13
N LEU A 147 7.00 23.14 -5.31
CA LEU A 147 7.45 23.69 -6.58
C LEU A 147 7.08 25.16 -6.75
N ALA A 148 5.86 25.56 -6.36
CA ALA A 148 5.42 26.96 -6.42
C ALA A 148 6.20 27.88 -5.48
N GLU A 149 6.56 27.39 -4.29
CA GLU A 149 7.38 28.14 -3.32
C GLU A 149 8.83 28.29 -3.81
N LYS A 150 9.38 27.24 -4.43
CA LYS A 150 10.78 27.21 -4.86
C LYS A 150 11.03 27.91 -6.19
N TYR A 151 10.05 27.87 -7.09
CA TYR A 151 10.11 28.46 -8.43
C TYR A 151 8.98 29.48 -8.63
N PRO A 152 8.99 30.60 -7.88
CA PRO A 152 7.89 31.57 -7.91
C PRO A 152 7.71 32.18 -9.30
N GLY A 153 6.47 32.20 -9.78
CA GLY A 153 6.12 32.76 -11.10
C GLY A 153 6.43 31.86 -12.29
N GLN A 154 6.98 30.66 -12.07
CA GLN A 154 7.17 29.66 -13.12
C GLN A 154 6.07 28.59 -13.07
N ASP A 155 5.60 28.13 -14.23
CA ASP A 155 4.64 27.02 -14.30
C ASP A 155 5.38 25.68 -14.19
N MET A 156 5.31 25.08 -13.00
CA MET A 156 5.89 23.78 -12.69
C MET A 156 4.88 22.63 -12.69
N SER A 157 3.68 22.85 -13.24
CA SER A 157 2.60 21.84 -13.24
C SER A 157 3.05 20.55 -13.92
N ARG A 158 3.80 20.66 -15.01
CA ARG A 158 4.36 19.50 -15.74
C ARG A 158 5.34 18.68 -14.90
N VAL A 159 6.18 19.34 -14.09
CA VAL A 159 7.11 18.66 -13.18
C VAL A 159 6.34 17.90 -12.11
N ALA A 160 5.33 18.54 -11.50
CA ALA A 160 4.46 17.89 -10.51
C ALA A 160 3.74 16.67 -11.10
N ASP A 161 3.16 16.79 -12.30
CA ASP A 161 2.43 15.69 -12.95
C ASP A 161 3.38 14.55 -13.38
N SER A 162 4.59 14.87 -13.82
CA SER A 162 5.62 13.86 -14.13
C SER A 162 6.07 13.13 -12.86
N PHE A 163 6.28 13.87 -11.77
CA PHE A 163 6.62 13.32 -10.47
C PHE A 163 5.55 12.34 -9.99
N MET A 164 4.29 12.76 -9.92
CA MET A 164 3.19 11.92 -9.45
C MET A 164 2.96 10.70 -10.34
N ARG A 165 3.14 10.82 -11.67
CA ARG A 165 3.06 9.66 -12.57
C ARG A 165 4.12 8.61 -12.27
N GLN A 166 5.34 9.02 -11.95
CA GLN A 166 6.42 8.09 -11.67
C GLN A 166 6.27 7.43 -10.30
N VAL A 167 5.76 8.17 -9.31
CA VAL A 167 5.38 7.63 -8.00
C VAL A 167 4.23 6.62 -8.17
N ALA A 168 3.23 6.97 -8.97
CA ALA A 168 2.11 6.10 -9.29
C ALA A 168 2.47 4.97 -10.26
N HIS A 169 3.62 4.96 -10.95
CA HIS A 169 4.02 3.92 -11.90
C HIS A 169 5.56 3.87 -12.03
N PRO A 170 6.27 3.19 -11.12
CA PRO A 170 7.74 3.19 -11.11
C PRO A 170 8.36 2.51 -12.34
N ALA A 171 7.62 1.63 -13.02
CA ALA A 171 8.03 0.99 -14.27
C ALA A 171 8.02 1.94 -15.49
N SER A 172 7.40 3.10 -15.37
CA SER A 172 7.35 4.14 -16.40
C SER A 172 8.57 5.06 -16.28
N ARG A 173 9.78 4.52 -16.45
CA ARG A 173 10.95 5.37 -16.67
C ARG A 173 10.83 6.01 -18.06
N PRO A 174 10.86 7.35 -18.20
CA PRO A 174 11.26 7.93 -19.47
C PRO A 174 12.73 7.54 -19.69
N SER A 175 13.01 6.87 -20.80
CA SER A 175 14.38 6.66 -21.28
C SER A 175 15.05 8.02 -21.42
N VAL A 176 16.23 8.15 -20.82
CA VAL A 176 17.11 9.32 -20.88
C VAL A 176 17.50 9.63 -22.33
#